data_AF-A0A9E4E112-F1
#
_entry.id   AF-A0A9E4E112-F1
#
_cell.length_a   1.000
_cell.length_b   1.000
_cell.length_c   1.000
_cell.angle_alpha   90.00
_cell.angle_beta   90.00
_cell.angle_gamma   90.00
#
_symmetry.space_group_name_H-M   'P 1'
#
loop_
_entity.id
_entity.type
_entity.pdbx_description
1 polymer ?
#
loop_
_entity_poly.entity_id
_entity_poly.type
_entity_poly.pdbx_seq_one_letter_code
_entity_poly.pdbx_strand_id
1 'polypeptide(L)'
;MVFTLPTKAAMDHAGEGWPPYYPFGETLPTEASWRLPAMGRGDTWERTVTVPGAVAGYYMAAVAADTHGPASALGPYLFDDSHAQAWMFVSATNGQLTDVFEDSLFPEGVRPVPGPFTTGAELLSRPATQSTIGDSASYLYLSIGYYHNNVWRPAVGAEVWGQYITANGEPSALLPIRTVPEDGIVQFPCPTENMPYMRGGSFLPRTLYINGRLNFVTHIDGYRYQCQTQFIATRVLRYSGPAYDYLPWRNLSDAIPLINDHFGYSRSRLEWEVDLGYSGAVFKHFFCCYTEHIKFGGDSYHHAPTAAHEYTHALHYESMGGLWGTDNCSPHEYYRPSSYTCAFSEGLAGYGAWVGSPRNFGPKALETVPDTLRDGSPTTPKPKVEAHVAALFYDLIDAGTAGPDHPGETGEPEDKTHYDSHYVMKVFATCEVEYPHWLPDDWEKRNDVADFVWCLENRVDTVLHDSTFPGIGVPHDSREEATEPSDWSPDSIRSTWRWNLK
;
A
#
# COMPACT_ATOMS: atom_id res chain seq x y z
N MET A 1 6.58 -14.10 23.59
CA MET A 1 7.80 -13.42 23.10
C MET A 1 9.00 -14.08 23.75
N VAL A 2 10.03 -14.37 22.95
CA VAL A 2 11.24 -15.10 23.32
C VAL A 2 12.44 -14.23 22.91
N PHE A 3 13.36 -14.00 23.84
CA PHE A 3 14.64 -13.34 23.61
C PHE A 3 15.76 -14.36 23.73
N THR A 4 16.62 -14.42 22.71
CA THR A 4 17.72 -15.40 22.64
C THR A 4 19.05 -14.71 22.37
N LEU A 5 20.11 -15.26 22.96
CA LEU A 5 21.49 -14.92 22.66
C LEU A 5 22.27 -16.19 22.34
N PRO A 6 22.97 -16.26 21.20
CA PRO A 6 24.00 -17.27 21.03
C PRO A 6 25.11 -17.02 22.06
N THR A 7 25.46 -18.05 22.82
CA THR A 7 26.60 -18.00 23.75
C THR A 7 27.92 -18.12 22.97
N LYS A 8 29.02 -17.58 23.54
CA LYS A 8 30.40 -17.72 23.01
C LYS A 8 30.77 -19.17 22.64
N ALA A 9 30.19 -20.15 23.34
CA ALA A 9 30.35 -21.57 23.07
C ALA A 9 29.93 -21.99 21.65
N ALA A 10 28.94 -21.32 21.04
CA ALA A 10 28.52 -21.58 19.66
C ALA A 10 29.56 -21.08 18.64
N MET A 11 30.27 -19.99 18.94
CA MET A 11 31.39 -19.50 18.11
C MET A 11 32.64 -20.38 18.27
N ASP A 12 32.91 -20.83 19.50
CA ASP A 12 34.04 -21.72 19.80
C ASP A 12 33.89 -23.12 19.14
N HIS A 13 32.67 -23.53 18.77
CA HIS A 13 32.39 -24.81 18.09
C HIS A 13 32.67 -24.78 16.57
N ALA A 14 32.92 -23.61 15.98
CA ALA A 14 33.01 -23.44 14.53
C ALA A 14 34.25 -24.09 13.88
N GLY A 15 35.31 -24.41 14.64
CA GLY A 15 36.48 -25.17 14.17
C GLY A 15 37.23 -24.57 12.95
N GLU A 16 38.37 -25.17 12.59
CA GLU A 16 39.18 -24.72 11.45
C GLU A 16 38.42 -24.91 10.12
N GLY A 17 38.11 -23.78 9.45
CA GLY A 17 37.71 -23.79 8.03
C GLY A 17 36.25 -24.11 7.73
N TRP A 18 35.38 -24.25 8.72
CA TRP A 18 33.93 -24.43 8.52
C TRP A 18 33.18 -23.12 8.78
N PRO A 19 32.07 -22.85 8.06
CA PRO A 19 31.16 -21.77 8.43
C PRO A 19 30.66 -21.98 9.87
N PRO A 20 30.29 -20.91 10.60
CA PRO A 20 29.79 -21.02 11.96
C PRO A 20 28.73 -22.13 12.05
N TYR A 21 28.88 -23.03 13.01
CA TYR A 21 27.86 -24.04 13.28
C TYR A 21 26.64 -23.31 13.85
N TYR A 22 25.63 -23.11 13.00
CA TYR A 22 24.30 -22.71 13.44
C TYR A 22 23.58 -23.99 13.79
N PRO A 23 23.21 -24.20 15.07
CA PRO A 23 22.54 -25.41 15.48
C PRO A 23 21.10 -25.41 14.97
N PHE A 24 20.91 -25.68 13.67
CA PHE A 24 19.59 -25.83 13.07
C PHE A 24 18.91 -27.04 13.70
N GLY A 25 17.85 -26.78 14.46
CA GLY A 25 17.12 -27.80 15.22
C GLY A 25 17.55 -27.94 16.69
N GLU A 26 18.53 -27.19 17.17
CA GLU A 26 18.77 -27.07 18.61
C GLU A 26 18.13 -25.78 19.16
N THR A 27 17.62 -25.86 20.38
CA THR A 27 17.01 -24.73 21.07
C THR A 27 18.10 -23.79 21.58
N LEU A 28 18.16 -22.56 21.06
CA LEU A 28 19.06 -21.54 21.60
C LEU A 28 18.71 -21.22 23.06
N PRO A 29 19.71 -20.84 23.88
CA PRO A 29 19.46 -20.36 25.24
C PRO A 29 18.46 -19.21 25.21
N THR A 30 17.32 -19.41 25.86
CA THR A 30 16.31 -18.38 26.05
C THR A 30 16.68 -17.59 27.29
N GLU A 31 17.13 -16.36 27.08
CA GLU A 31 17.52 -15.43 28.14
C GLU A 31 16.28 -14.87 28.86
N ALA A 32 15.21 -14.65 28.10
CA ALA A 32 13.92 -14.28 28.66
C ALA A 32 12.77 -14.84 27.80
N SER A 33 11.74 -15.33 28.48
CA SER A 33 10.48 -15.70 27.85
C SER A 33 9.34 -15.16 28.69
N TRP A 34 8.35 -14.60 28.01
CA TRP A 34 7.16 -14.09 28.66
C TRP A 34 5.93 -14.51 27.89
N ARG A 35 4.90 -14.85 28.66
CA ARG A 35 3.53 -14.85 28.19
C ARG A 35 2.89 -13.54 28.62
N LEU A 36 2.48 -12.75 27.64
CA LEU A 36 1.75 -11.52 27.92
C LEU A 36 0.36 -11.86 28.48
N PRO A 37 -0.19 -11.07 29.41
CA PRO A 37 -1.61 -11.14 29.72
C PRO A 37 -2.42 -10.79 28.46
N ALA A 38 -3.73 -11.08 28.47
CA ALA A 38 -4.60 -10.61 27.40
C ALA A 38 -4.48 -9.08 27.26
N MET A 39 -4.16 -8.62 26.06
CA MET A 39 -4.00 -7.20 25.76
C MET A 39 -5.27 -6.67 25.10
N GLY A 40 -5.72 -5.50 25.52
CA GLY A 40 -6.77 -4.72 24.87
C GLY A 40 -6.25 -3.91 23.69
N ARG A 41 -7.18 -3.32 22.93
CA ARG A 41 -6.85 -2.43 21.81
C ARG A 41 -6.11 -1.19 22.34
N GLY A 42 -4.93 -0.91 21.78
CA GLY A 42 -4.11 0.25 22.15
C GLY A 42 -3.23 0.02 23.38
N ASP A 43 -3.31 -1.16 24.02
CA ASP A 43 -2.40 -1.51 25.10
C ASP A 43 -0.98 -1.64 24.55
N THR A 44 -0.05 -0.96 25.19
CA THR A 44 1.39 -1.10 24.93
C THR A 44 2.03 -1.87 26.07
N TRP A 45 2.98 -2.73 25.75
CA TRP A 45 3.74 -3.45 26.75
C TRP A 45 5.23 -3.32 26.47
N GLU A 46 5.98 -2.95 27.51
CA GLU A 46 7.43 -2.81 27.45
C GLU A 46 8.10 -3.73 28.47
N ARG A 47 9.19 -4.37 28.04
CA ARG A 47 10.13 -5.05 28.93
C ARG A 47 11.55 -4.76 28.52
N THR A 48 12.37 -4.62 29.55
CA THR A 48 13.82 -4.59 29.43
C THR A 48 14.35 -5.96 29.84
N VAL A 49 15.15 -6.58 28.97
CA VAL A 49 15.99 -7.73 29.34
C VAL A 49 17.38 -7.21 29.61
N THR A 50 17.86 -7.41 30.83
CA THR A 50 19.26 -7.17 31.15
C THR A 50 20.03 -8.45 30.90
N VAL A 51 20.97 -8.39 29.96
CA VAL A 51 21.89 -9.49 29.66
C VAL A 51 23.12 -9.34 30.55
N PRO A 52 23.36 -10.23 31.53
CA PRO A 52 24.47 -10.07 32.45
C PRO A 52 25.80 -10.35 31.74
N GLY A 53 26.73 -9.39 31.81
CA GLY A 53 28.16 -9.62 31.61
C GLY A 53 28.52 -10.32 30.32
N ALA A 54 28.08 -9.78 29.18
CA ALA A 54 28.66 -10.14 27.90
C ALA A 54 30.18 -9.90 27.98
N VAL A 55 30.96 -10.97 27.92
CA VAL A 55 32.40 -10.86 27.70
C VAL A 55 32.63 -10.19 26.34
N ALA A 56 33.84 -9.69 26.09
CA ALA A 56 34.16 -9.17 24.77
C ALA A 56 33.83 -10.21 23.69
N GLY A 57 33.13 -9.79 22.64
CA GLY A 57 32.63 -10.71 21.62
C GLY A 57 31.48 -10.17 20.77
N TYR A 58 30.98 -11.05 19.92
CA TYR A 58 29.93 -10.78 18.94
C TYR A 58 28.64 -11.47 19.34
N TYR A 59 27.58 -10.69 19.47
CA TYR A 59 26.29 -11.19 19.91
C TYR A 59 25.21 -10.84 18.89
N MET A 60 24.30 -11.79 18.67
CA MET A 60 23.05 -11.55 17.97
C MET A 60 21.94 -11.65 19.00
N ALA A 61 21.25 -10.55 19.24
CA ALA A 61 20.00 -10.52 19.97
C ALA A 61 18.87 -10.76 18.96
N ALA A 62 18.13 -11.85 19.12
CA ALA A 62 16.90 -12.07 18.35
C ALA A 62 15.70 -12.05 19.29
N VAL A 63 14.68 -11.27 18.90
CA VAL A 63 13.36 -11.24 19.51
C VAL A 63 12.39 -11.89 18.54
N ALA A 64 11.71 -12.93 19.00
CA ALA A 64 10.54 -13.47 18.33
C ALA A 64 9.31 -13.21 19.21
N ALA A 65 8.29 -12.59 18.64
CA ALA A 65 6.97 -12.50 19.24
C ALA A 65 6.03 -13.38 18.44
N ASP A 66 5.33 -14.25 19.14
CA ASP A 66 4.30 -15.12 18.60
C ASP A 66 3.06 -14.94 19.49
N THR A 67 1.91 -14.85 18.86
CA THR A 67 0.61 -14.67 19.49
C THR A 67 -0.13 -16.02 19.55
N HIS A 68 -0.44 -16.47 20.77
CA HIS A 68 -1.18 -17.72 20.98
C HIS A 68 -2.40 -17.51 21.89
N GLY A 69 -3.59 -17.86 21.41
CA GLY A 69 -4.83 -17.83 22.19
C GLY A 69 -5.94 -18.71 21.59
N PRO A 70 -6.90 -19.21 22.39
CA PRO A 70 -8.10 -19.86 21.86
C PRO A 70 -8.90 -18.82 21.07
N ALA A 71 -9.53 -19.16 19.94
CA ALA A 71 -10.31 -18.20 19.14
C ALA A 71 -11.19 -17.28 20.03
N SER A 72 -11.03 -15.98 19.85
CA SER A 72 -11.77 -14.97 20.63
C SER A 72 -13.22 -14.96 20.15
N ALA A 73 -14.15 -14.63 21.05
CA ALA A 73 -15.53 -14.32 20.66
C ALA A 73 -15.63 -13.11 19.69
N LEU A 74 -14.53 -12.38 19.49
CA LEU A 74 -14.38 -11.24 18.58
C LEU A 74 -13.69 -11.59 17.25
N GLY A 75 -13.37 -12.87 16.97
CA GLY A 75 -12.74 -13.32 15.73
C GLY A 75 -11.42 -14.10 15.94
N PRO A 76 -10.83 -14.66 14.85
CA PRO A 76 -9.54 -15.31 14.93
C PRO A 76 -8.46 -14.31 15.37
N TYR A 77 -7.54 -14.77 16.23
CA TYR A 77 -6.37 -13.99 16.60
C TYR A 77 -5.51 -13.74 15.35
N LEU A 78 -5.01 -12.50 15.21
CA LEU A 78 -3.93 -12.21 14.27
C LEU A 78 -2.71 -13.01 14.76
N PHE A 79 -2.35 -14.07 14.04
CA PHE A 79 -1.04 -14.69 14.15
C PHE A 79 -0.06 -13.71 13.52
N ASP A 80 0.67 -12.99 14.36
CA ASP A 80 1.69 -12.05 13.91
C ASP A 80 3.01 -12.56 14.49
N ASP A 81 3.70 -13.36 13.69
CA ASP A 81 5.08 -13.76 13.96
C ASP A 81 5.95 -12.56 13.63
N SER A 82 6.26 -11.77 14.67
CA SER A 82 7.16 -10.64 14.53
C SER A 82 8.56 -11.05 14.95
N HIS A 83 9.52 -10.80 14.06
CA HIS A 83 10.93 -11.07 14.30
C HIS A 83 11.72 -9.77 14.19
N ALA A 84 12.48 -9.47 15.24
CA ALA A 84 13.49 -8.43 15.23
C ALA A 84 14.84 -9.04 15.60
N GLN A 85 15.90 -8.56 14.96
CA GLN A 85 17.26 -8.93 15.32
C GLN A 85 18.13 -7.68 15.45
N ALA A 86 19.04 -7.71 16.40
CA ALA A 86 20.06 -6.70 16.61
C ALA A 86 21.42 -7.38 16.81
N TRP A 87 22.45 -6.85 16.18
CA TRP A 87 23.82 -7.27 16.44
C TRP A 87 24.44 -6.32 17.46
N MET A 88 25.17 -6.91 18.41
CA MET A 88 25.84 -6.19 19.48
C MET A 88 27.30 -6.61 19.50
N PHE A 89 28.21 -5.65 19.48
CA PHE A 89 29.65 -5.92 19.60
C PHE A 89 30.10 -5.42 20.96
N VAL A 90 30.79 -6.27 21.73
CA VAL A 90 31.36 -5.90 23.02
C VAL A 90 32.87 -5.88 22.87
N SER A 91 33.46 -4.70 23.04
CA SER A 91 34.90 -4.47 22.81
C SER A 91 35.78 -5.29 23.77
N ALA A 92 36.90 -5.80 23.25
CA ALA A 92 37.95 -6.40 24.08
C ALA A 92 38.60 -5.40 25.03
N THR A 93 38.65 -4.13 24.62
CA THR A 93 39.47 -3.11 25.27
C THR A 93 38.85 -2.64 26.60
N ASN A 94 37.53 -2.51 26.65
CA ASN A 94 36.83 -1.94 27.81
C ASN A 94 35.52 -2.65 28.16
N GLY A 95 35.14 -3.72 27.46
CA GLY A 95 33.89 -4.44 27.70
C GLY A 95 32.63 -3.61 27.42
N GLN A 96 32.74 -2.52 26.64
CA GLN A 96 31.60 -1.69 26.28
C GLN A 96 30.99 -2.14 24.96
N LEU A 97 29.69 -1.91 24.83
CA LEU A 97 29.00 -2.01 23.54
C LEU A 97 29.65 -1.02 22.57
N THR A 98 30.06 -1.52 21.41
CA THR A 98 30.66 -0.76 20.32
C THR A 98 29.95 -1.11 19.02
N ASP A 99 30.06 -0.22 18.04
CA ASP A 99 29.69 -0.43 16.64
C ASP A 99 30.90 -0.81 15.77
N VAL A 100 32.10 -0.88 16.36
CA VAL A 100 33.34 -1.25 15.68
C VAL A 100 33.53 -2.76 15.68
N PHE A 101 33.72 -3.32 14.49
CA PHE A 101 34.05 -4.73 14.30
C PHE A 101 35.54 -4.97 14.60
N GLU A 102 35.85 -5.55 15.77
CA GLU A 102 37.19 -5.99 16.20
C GLU A 102 37.48 -7.44 15.74
N ASP A 103 38.10 -7.62 14.57
CA ASP A 103 38.42 -8.95 14.02
C ASP A 103 39.23 -9.84 14.95
N SER A 104 40.06 -9.23 15.81
CA SER A 104 40.90 -9.90 16.82
C SER A 104 40.12 -10.66 17.90
N LEU A 105 38.80 -10.43 18.01
CA LEU A 105 37.95 -11.15 18.96
C LEU A 105 37.54 -12.56 18.48
N PHE A 106 37.79 -12.90 17.20
CA PHE A 106 37.51 -14.23 16.68
C PHE A 106 38.65 -15.22 17.01
N PRO A 107 38.32 -16.47 17.41
CA PRO A 107 39.33 -17.50 17.58
C PRO A 107 40.11 -17.74 16.28
N GLU A 108 41.38 -18.12 16.42
CA GLU A 108 42.21 -18.54 15.29
C GLU A 108 41.52 -19.67 14.50
N GLY A 109 41.49 -19.56 13.18
CA GLY A 109 40.79 -20.51 12.30
C GLY A 109 39.31 -20.19 12.03
N VAL A 110 38.69 -19.30 12.80
CA VAL A 110 37.33 -18.81 12.56
C VAL A 110 37.39 -17.57 11.66
N ARG A 111 36.61 -17.55 10.58
CA ARG A 111 36.59 -16.40 9.67
C ARG A 111 35.93 -15.19 10.37
N PRO A 112 36.63 -14.07 10.58
CA PRO A 112 36.05 -12.88 11.21
C PRO A 112 35.16 -12.17 10.19
N VAL A 113 33.90 -12.60 10.12
CA VAL A 113 32.89 -12.01 9.25
C VAL A 113 31.83 -11.34 10.13
N PRO A 114 31.62 -10.02 9.99
CA PRO A 114 30.49 -9.36 10.62
C PRO A 114 29.16 -9.90 10.07
N GLY A 115 28.18 -10.13 10.94
CA GLY A 115 26.80 -10.41 10.53
C GLY A 115 26.14 -9.21 9.83
N PRO A 116 25.07 -9.39 9.05
CA PRO A 116 24.14 -10.54 9.07
C PRO A 116 24.33 -11.52 7.90
N PHE A 117 24.31 -12.83 8.20
CA PHE A 117 23.69 -13.80 7.27
C PHE A 117 22.24 -13.90 7.71
N THR A 118 21.32 -13.23 7.00
CA THR A 118 19.90 -13.50 7.20
C THR A 118 19.65 -14.97 6.88
N THR A 119 19.12 -15.72 7.84
CA THR A 119 18.80 -17.15 7.76
C THR A 119 17.63 -17.48 6.81
N GLY A 120 17.42 -16.65 5.77
CA GLY A 120 16.65 -16.98 4.56
C GLY A 120 17.51 -16.93 3.29
N ALA A 121 18.79 -16.57 3.41
CA ALA A 121 19.77 -16.75 2.35
C ALA A 121 20.13 -18.23 2.24
N GLU A 122 19.20 -19.05 1.75
CA GLU A 122 19.68 -19.91 0.68
C GLU A 122 20.35 -18.97 -0.32
N LEU A 123 21.64 -19.21 -0.51
CA LEU A 123 22.36 -18.95 -1.73
C LEU A 123 21.60 -19.61 -2.90
N LEU A 124 20.38 -19.17 -3.20
CA LEU A 124 19.82 -19.26 -4.52
C LEU A 124 20.61 -18.24 -5.33
N SER A 125 21.81 -18.65 -5.76
CA SER A 125 22.37 -18.22 -7.02
C SER A 125 21.39 -18.65 -8.12
N ARG A 126 20.22 -18.00 -8.17
CA ARG A 126 19.59 -17.79 -9.46
C ARG A 126 20.61 -16.94 -10.21
N PRO A 127 21.05 -17.36 -11.40
CA PRO A 127 21.76 -16.44 -12.25
C PRO A 127 20.78 -15.28 -12.46
N ALA A 128 21.03 -14.13 -11.81
CA ALA A 128 20.65 -12.88 -12.42
C ALA A 128 21.14 -13.03 -13.85
N THR A 129 20.25 -12.85 -14.83
CA THR A 129 20.66 -12.69 -16.22
C THR A 129 21.85 -11.75 -16.18
N GLN A 130 23.04 -12.33 -16.41
CA GLN A 130 24.30 -11.67 -16.23
C GLN A 130 24.34 -10.60 -17.31
N SER A 131 23.85 -9.41 -16.99
CA SER A 131 24.49 -8.23 -17.51
C SER A 131 25.91 -8.34 -17.00
N THR A 132 26.85 -8.58 -17.91
CA THR A 132 28.28 -8.58 -17.62
C THR A 132 28.65 -7.20 -17.12
N ILE A 133 28.50 -6.99 -15.81
CA ILE A 133 29.03 -5.86 -15.08
C ILE A 133 30.56 -6.01 -15.18
N GLY A 134 31.21 -5.07 -15.87
CA GLY A 134 32.64 -5.15 -16.21
C GLY A 134 33.55 -5.26 -14.99
N ASP A 135 34.72 -5.84 -15.20
CA ASP A 135 35.78 -6.28 -14.24
C ASP A 135 36.36 -5.23 -13.26
N SER A 136 35.70 -4.10 -12.99
CA SER A 136 36.14 -3.18 -11.93
C SER A 136 35.48 -3.53 -10.59
N ALA A 137 36.25 -4.17 -9.71
CA ALA A 137 35.92 -4.49 -8.31
C ALA A 137 35.73 -3.24 -7.39
N SER A 138 35.01 -2.22 -7.87
CA SER A 138 34.92 -0.87 -7.29
C SER A 138 33.57 -0.53 -6.69
N TYR A 139 32.59 -1.43 -6.80
CA TYR A 139 31.23 -1.19 -6.32
C TYR A 139 30.68 -2.32 -5.44
N LEU A 140 29.90 -1.89 -4.45
CA LEU A 140 29.01 -2.71 -3.64
C LEU A 140 27.63 -2.71 -4.29
N TYR A 141 27.13 -3.89 -4.67
CA TYR A 141 25.80 -4.05 -5.29
C TYR A 141 24.80 -4.51 -4.23
N LEU A 142 23.72 -3.76 -4.08
CA LEU A 142 22.65 -4.04 -3.12
C LEU A 142 21.33 -4.28 -3.87
N SER A 143 20.63 -5.36 -3.54
CA SER A 143 19.29 -5.66 -4.00
C SER A 143 18.30 -5.27 -2.90
N ILE A 144 17.52 -4.21 -3.13
CA ILE A 144 16.53 -3.71 -2.14
C ILE A 144 15.14 -4.15 -2.58
N GLY A 145 14.42 -4.81 -1.68
CA GLY A 145 13.13 -5.40 -2.00
C GLY A 145 12.20 -5.60 -0.82
N TYR A 146 11.21 -6.46 -1.03
CA TYR A 146 10.25 -6.90 -0.02
C TYR A 146 9.81 -8.32 -0.35
N TYR A 147 9.23 -9.02 0.61
CA TYR A 147 8.62 -10.33 0.41
C TYR A 147 7.11 -10.20 0.36
N HIS A 148 6.49 -10.78 -0.67
CA HIS A 148 5.03 -10.89 -0.76
C HIS A 148 4.67 -12.30 -1.20
N ASN A 149 3.86 -12.99 -0.39
CA ASN A 149 3.54 -14.41 -0.57
C ASN A 149 4.80 -15.29 -0.72
N ASN A 150 5.81 -15.06 0.13
CA ASN A 150 7.12 -15.71 0.11
C ASN A 150 7.93 -15.49 -1.19
N VAL A 151 7.50 -14.59 -2.07
CA VAL A 151 8.23 -14.21 -3.28
C VAL A 151 8.92 -12.87 -3.06
N TRP A 152 10.24 -12.84 -3.22
CA TRP A 152 11.02 -11.61 -3.20
C TRP A 152 10.71 -10.77 -4.44
N ARG A 153 10.51 -9.46 -4.24
CA ARG A 153 10.29 -8.48 -5.32
C ARG A 153 11.12 -7.22 -5.08
N PRO A 154 11.59 -6.54 -6.14
CA PRO A 154 12.31 -5.28 -6.01
C PRO A 154 11.39 -4.18 -5.49
N ALA A 155 11.89 -3.34 -4.59
CA ALA A 155 11.17 -2.19 -4.05
C ALA A 155 11.39 -0.97 -4.95
N VAL A 156 11.03 -1.08 -6.22
CA VAL A 156 11.24 -0.06 -7.26
C VAL A 156 10.73 1.30 -6.79
N GLY A 157 11.53 2.34 -7.00
CA GLY A 157 11.21 3.71 -6.59
C GLY A 157 11.55 4.05 -5.14
N ALA A 158 11.85 3.08 -4.27
CA ALA A 158 12.35 3.37 -2.93
C ALA A 158 13.71 4.10 -3.01
N GLU A 159 13.98 4.98 -2.05
CA GLU A 159 15.25 5.69 -1.95
C GLU A 159 16.16 5.00 -0.94
N VAL A 160 17.43 4.85 -1.32
CA VAL A 160 18.47 4.17 -0.56
C VAL A 160 19.56 5.17 -0.22
N TRP A 161 19.86 5.31 1.06
CA TRP A 161 20.95 6.13 1.54
C TRP A 161 22.05 5.24 2.13
N GLY A 162 23.26 5.78 2.17
CA GLY A 162 24.41 5.12 2.78
C GLY A 162 25.37 6.12 3.41
N GLN A 163 26.19 5.63 4.31
CA GLN A 163 27.21 6.38 5.03
C GLN A 163 28.35 5.43 5.35
N TYR A 164 29.59 5.83 5.09
CA TYR A 164 30.72 5.04 5.55
C TYR A 164 30.95 5.28 7.04
N ILE A 165 31.47 4.26 7.72
CA ILE A 165 31.97 4.34 9.08
C ILE A 165 33.47 4.15 9.00
N THR A 166 34.20 5.07 9.64
CA THR A 166 35.67 5.01 9.72
C THR A 166 36.11 3.86 10.62
N ALA A 167 37.40 3.51 10.56
CA ALA A 167 37.97 2.47 11.44
C ALA A 167 37.80 2.76 12.95
N ASN A 168 37.55 4.02 13.34
CA ASN A 168 37.33 4.42 14.73
C ASN A 168 35.85 4.49 15.14
N GLY A 169 34.92 4.04 14.27
CA GLY A 169 33.47 4.12 14.53
C GLY A 169 32.82 5.46 14.13
N GLU A 170 33.61 6.45 13.71
CA GLU A 170 33.05 7.77 13.35
C GLU A 170 32.35 7.73 11.97
N PRO A 171 31.15 8.30 11.83
CA PRO A 171 30.42 8.35 10.57
C PRO A 171 31.00 9.38 9.58
N SER A 172 31.08 9.03 8.30
CA SER A 172 31.50 9.92 7.20
C SER A 172 30.37 10.85 6.73
N ALA A 173 30.62 11.65 5.69
CA ALA A 173 29.54 12.26 4.93
C ALA A 173 28.59 11.19 4.34
N LEU A 174 27.30 11.55 4.19
CA LEU A 174 26.33 10.71 3.51
C LEU A 174 26.70 10.54 2.04
N LEU A 175 26.48 9.33 1.54
CA LEU A 175 26.57 9.01 0.13
C LEU A 175 25.34 9.57 -0.61
N PRO A 176 25.45 9.84 -1.92
CA PRO A 176 24.31 10.24 -2.72
C PRO A 176 23.19 9.21 -2.61
N ILE A 177 21.98 9.68 -2.35
CA ILE A 177 20.77 8.85 -2.33
C ILE A 177 20.58 8.23 -3.72
N ARG A 178 20.21 6.95 -3.75
CA ARG A 178 19.95 6.18 -4.97
C ARG A 178 18.52 5.69 -4.96
N THR A 179 17.81 5.85 -6.07
CA THR A 179 16.49 5.23 -6.27
C THR A 179 16.67 3.78 -6.71
N VAL A 180 15.89 2.86 -6.15
CA VAL A 180 15.87 1.46 -6.55
C VAL A 180 15.31 1.34 -7.98
N PRO A 181 16.10 0.86 -8.96
CA PRO A 181 15.66 0.69 -10.34
C PRO A 181 14.79 -0.58 -10.49
N GLU A 182 14.30 -0.84 -11.72
CA GLU A 182 13.43 -1.99 -12.03
C GLU A 182 14.06 -3.36 -11.72
N ASP A 183 15.37 -3.52 -11.93
CA ASP A 183 16.09 -4.75 -11.60
C ASP A 183 16.33 -4.92 -10.08
N GLY A 184 16.00 -3.88 -9.29
CA GLY A 184 16.14 -3.85 -7.85
C GLY A 184 17.56 -3.61 -7.34
N ILE A 185 18.54 -3.38 -8.22
CA ILE A 185 19.96 -3.32 -7.85
C ILE A 185 20.44 -1.88 -7.80
N VAL A 186 20.86 -1.42 -6.62
CA VAL A 186 21.56 -0.16 -6.43
C VAL A 186 23.05 -0.41 -6.22
N GLN A 187 23.89 0.54 -6.65
CA GLN A 187 25.33 0.45 -6.52
C GLN A 187 25.90 1.61 -5.69
N PHE A 188 26.80 1.27 -4.78
CA PHE A 188 27.59 2.21 -4.00
C PHE A 188 29.07 1.97 -4.24
N PRO A 189 29.94 2.99 -4.18
CA PRO A 189 31.37 2.77 -4.21
C PRO A 189 31.79 1.83 -3.06
N CYS A 190 32.81 1.03 -3.28
CA CYS A 190 33.29 0.11 -2.26
C CYS A 190 33.85 0.83 -1.02
N PRO A 191 33.61 0.30 0.19
CA PRO A 191 34.31 0.75 1.39
C PRO A 191 35.84 0.66 1.19
N THR A 192 36.58 1.58 1.81
CA THR A 192 38.05 1.68 1.67
C THR A 192 38.76 1.17 2.91
N GLU A 193 40.09 1.20 2.94
CA GLU A 193 40.86 0.80 4.14
C GLU A 193 40.56 1.68 5.35
N ASN A 194 40.43 2.99 5.15
CA ASN A 194 40.13 3.95 6.21
C ASN A 194 38.63 4.02 6.56
N MET A 195 37.80 3.39 5.73
CA MET A 195 36.34 3.36 5.83
C MET A 195 35.88 1.93 5.55
N PRO A 196 36.15 0.97 6.46
CA PRO A 196 36.00 -0.45 6.18
C PRO A 196 34.55 -0.91 6.05
N TYR A 197 33.60 -0.06 6.47
CA TYR A 197 32.21 -0.38 6.65
C TYR A 197 31.32 0.73 6.07
N MET A 198 30.22 0.33 5.44
CA MET A 198 29.12 1.17 4.98
C MET A 198 27.86 0.74 5.74
N ARG A 199 27.22 1.71 6.40
CA ARG A 199 25.85 1.55 6.91
C ARG A 199 24.88 2.29 6.02
N GLY A 200 23.62 1.88 5.99
CA GLY A 200 22.61 2.59 5.24
C GLY A 200 21.20 2.16 5.58
N GLY A 201 20.28 2.68 4.79
CA GLY A 201 18.94 2.15 4.79
C GLY A 201 18.11 2.66 3.62
N SER A 202 16.84 2.35 3.67
CA SER A 202 15.87 2.80 2.66
C SER A 202 14.76 3.62 3.29
N PHE A 203 14.02 4.33 2.45
CA PHE A 203 12.74 4.94 2.78
C PHE A 203 11.93 5.13 1.49
N LEU A 204 10.64 5.44 1.62
CA LEU A 204 9.78 5.74 0.47
C LEU A 204 9.83 7.24 0.20
N PRO A 205 10.12 7.67 -1.04
CA PRO A 205 10.15 9.09 -1.34
C PRO A 205 8.75 9.70 -1.25
N ARG A 206 8.72 11.00 -0.92
CA ARG A 206 7.51 11.80 -1.12
C ARG A 206 7.29 12.00 -2.61
N THR A 207 6.06 11.83 -3.06
CA THR A 207 5.69 12.14 -4.44
C THR A 207 4.99 13.50 -4.50
N LEU A 208 4.54 13.90 -5.69
CA LEU A 208 3.69 15.08 -5.84
C LEU A 208 2.41 14.94 -5.00
N TYR A 209 1.85 13.73 -4.96
CA TYR A 209 0.52 13.47 -4.39
C TYR A 209 0.53 12.74 -3.05
N ILE A 210 1.64 12.10 -2.66
CA ILE A 210 1.69 11.23 -1.49
C ILE A 210 2.79 11.68 -0.55
N ASN A 211 2.48 11.76 0.75
CA ASN A 211 3.48 11.86 1.78
C ASN A 211 4.11 10.49 2.01
N GLY A 212 5.37 10.31 1.59
CA GLY A 212 6.12 9.09 1.87
C GLY A 212 6.31 8.90 3.38
N ARG A 213 6.02 7.70 3.89
CA ARG A 213 6.37 7.31 5.26
C ARG A 213 7.87 7.00 5.34
N LEU A 214 8.53 7.52 6.38
CA LEU A 214 9.93 7.24 6.69
C LEU A 214 10.19 5.80 7.17
N ASN A 215 9.15 4.95 7.24
CA ASN A 215 9.19 3.67 7.94
C ASN A 215 9.61 2.47 7.09
N PHE A 216 9.75 2.61 5.77
CA PHE A 216 10.32 1.55 4.92
C PHE A 216 11.84 1.46 5.11
N VAL A 217 12.27 1.09 6.31
CA VAL A 217 13.67 1.05 6.71
C VAL A 217 14.19 -0.37 6.54
N THR A 218 15.00 -0.58 5.50
CA THR A 218 15.96 -1.69 5.52
C THR A 218 17.22 -1.26 6.24
N HIS A 219 17.80 -2.10 7.09
CA HIS A 219 19.16 -1.86 7.61
C HIS A 219 20.17 -2.45 6.63
N ILE A 220 21.06 -1.61 6.11
CA ILE A 220 22.06 -1.99 5.10
C ILE A 220 23.44 -1.97 5.73
N ASP A 221 24.15 -3.10 5.64
CA ASP A 221 25.53 -3.28 6.13
C ASP A 221 26.43 -3.83 5.03
N GLY A 222 27.40 -3.02 4.59
CA GLY A 222 28.35 -3.34 3.53
C GLY A 222 29.79 -3.26 4.00
N TYR A 223 30.59 -4.29 3.75
CA TYR A 223 31.97 -4.39 4.20
C TYR A 223 32.96 -4.39 3.03
N ARG A 224 34.14 -3.82 3.26
CA ARG A 224 35.23 -3.77 2.26
C ARG A 224 35.52 -5.14 1.62
N TYR A 225 35.59 -6.21 2.41
CA TYR A 225 35.95 -7.54 1.88
C TYR A 225 34.90 -8.09 0.88
N GLN A 226 33.66 -7.62 0.93
CA GLN A 226 32.59 -7.99 -0.01
C GLN A 226 32.87 -7.44 -1.43
N CYS A 227 33.79 -6.48 -1.54
CA CYS A 227 34.26 -5.93 -2.81
C CYS A 227 35.55 -6.55 -3.34
N GLN A 228 36.41 -7.11 -2.47
CA GLN A 228 37.83 -7.32 -2.79
C GLN A 228 38.19 -8.70 -3.32
N THR A 229 37.29 -9.67 -3.28
CA THR A 229 37.62 -11.04 -3.68
C THR A 229 37.18 -11.28 -5.13
N GLN A 230 38.14 -11.60 -6.00
CA GLN A 230 37.91 -12.00 -7.41
C GLN A 230 36.95 -13.20 -7.56
N PHE A 231 36.65 -13.90 -6.46
CA PHE A 231 35.67 -14.99 -6.38
C PHE A 231 34.25 -14.55 -5.93
N ILE A 232 34.05 -13.29 -5.53
CA ILE A 232 32.79 -12.79 -4.93
C ILE A 232 32.31 -11.47 -5.57
N ALA A 233 33.02 -10.93 -6.57
CA ALA A 233 32.69 -9.68 -7.28
C ALA A 233 31.32 -9.65 -8.01
N THR A 234 30.51 -10.70 -7.90
CA THR A 234 29.15 -10.80 -8.44
C THR A 234 28.07 -10.92 -7.36
N ARG A 235 28.41 -10.84 -6.07
CA ARG A 235 27.40 -10.95 -5.01
C ARG A 235 26.63 -9.65 -4.84
N VAL A 236 25.36 -9.72 -5.21
CA VAL A 236 24.37 -8.71 -4.87
C VAL A 236 23.86 -8.99 -3.45
N LEU A 237 24.07 -8.05 -2.53
CA LEU A 237 23.61 -8.16 -1.14
C LEU A 237 22.12 -7.82 -1.06
N ARG A 238 21.29 -8.75 -0.59
CA ARG A 238 19.83 -8.58 -0.57
C ARG A 238 19.35 -8.06 0.78
N TYR A 239 18.56 -6.99 0.76
CA TYR A 239 17.88 -6.42 1.92
C TYR A 239 16.38 -6.29 1.63
N SER A 240 15.55 -6.50 2.66
CA SER A 240 14.10 -6.48 2.52
C SER A 240 13.45 -5.56 3.54
N GLY A 241 12.56 -4.67 3.09
CA GLY A 241 11.69 -3.87 3.94
C GLY A 241 10.30 -4.49 4.06
N PRO A 242 9.45 -3.94 4.95
CA PRO A 242 8.10 -4.44 5.17
C PRO A 242 7.21 -4.21 3.95
N ALA A 243 6.58 -5.28 3.46
CA ALA A 243 5.67 -5.23 2.31
C ALA A 243 4.44 -4.36 2.58
N TYR A 244 3.98 -4.30 3.83
CA TYR A 244 2.85 -3.49 4.24
C TYR A 244 3.11 -1.99 4.18
N ASP A 245 4.38 -1.53 4.20
CA ASP A 245 4.68 -0.13 3.92
C ASP A 245 4.84 0.12 2.40
N TYR A 246 5.52 -0.78 1.69
CA TYR A 246 5.82 -0.56 0.28
C TYR A 246 4.59 -0.66 -0.63
N LEU A 247 3.74 -1.67 -0.43
CA LEU A 247 2.65 -1.98 -1.37
C LEU A 247 1.56 -0.90 -1.44
N PRO A 248 1.07 -0.31 -0.32
CA PRO A 248 0.13 0.80 -0.39
C PRO A 248 0.72 2.03 -1.09
N TRP A 249 1.96 2.41 -0.75
CA TRP A 249 2.62 3.54 -1.41
C TRP A 249 2.77 3.34 -2.91
N ARG A 250 3.20 2.15 -3.34
CA ARG A 250 3.34 1.81 -4.77
C ARG A 250 1.99 1.89 -5.45
N ASN A 251 0.98 1.24 -4.90
CA ASN A 251 -0.37 1.20 -5.48
C ASN A 251 -0.98 2.61 -5.61
N LEU A 252 -0.81 3.47 -4.59
CA LEU A 252 -1.23 4.87 -4.66
C LEU A 252 -0.41 5.66 -5.71
N SER A 253 0.91 5.45 -5.76
CA SER A 253 1.79 6.15 -6.71
C SER A 253 1.44 5.82 -8.16
N ASP A 254 1.00 4.59 -8.42
CA ASP A 254 0.56 4.13 -9.73
C ASP A 254 -0.86 4.62 -10.06
N ALA A 255 -1.79 4.55 -9.11
CA ALA A 255 -3.21 4.85 -9.35
C ALA A 255 -3.51 6.36 -9.47
N ILE A 256 -2.88 7.20 -8.64
CA ILE A 256 -3.22 8.63 -8.55
C ILE A 256 -3.04 9.37 -9.89
N PRO A 257 -1.92 9.23 -10.62
CA PRO A 257 -1.77 9.90 -11.90
C PRO A 257 -2.84 9.49 -12.91
N LEU A 258 -3.23 8.22 -12.94
CA LEU A 258 -4.28 7.71 -13.84
C LEU A 258 -5.64 8.32 -13.50
N ILE A 259 -6.02 8.32 -12.21
CA ILE A 259 -7.29 8.89 -11.77
C ILE A 259 -7.34 10.40 -12.01
N ASN A 260 -6.25 11.12 -11.73
CA ASN A 260 -6.22 12.57 -11.92
C ASN A 260 -6.30 12.97 -13.39
N ASP A 261 -5.57 12.27 -14.25
CA ASP A 261 -5.61 12.49 -15.70
C ASP A 261 -7.01 12.17 -16.25
N HIS A 262 -7.58 11.04 -15.84
CA HIS A 262 -8.90 10.62 -16.28
C HIS A 262 -10.03 11.52 -15.75
N PHE A 263 -9.99 11.96 -14.50
CA PHE A 263 -11.06 12.79 -13.94
C PHE A 263 -10.88 14.28 -14.23
N GLY A 264 -9.66 14.74 -14.55
CA GLY A 264 -9.36 16.16 -14.70
C GLY A 264 -9.29 16.92 -13.36
N TYR A 265 -9.23 16.20 -12.24
CA TYR A 265 -9.13 16.76 -10.90
C TYR A 265 -7.87 16.26 -10.21
N SER A 266 -7.36 17.05 -9.27
CA SER A 266 -6.28 16.64 -8.39
C SER A 266 -6.50 17.24 -7.01
N ARG A 267 -6.00 16.56 -5.99
CA ARG A 267 -6.02 17.03 -4.61
C ARG A 267 -4.62 17.37 -4.10
N SER A 268 -4.56 18.07 -2.97
CA SER A 268 -3.34 18.25 -2.20
C SER A 268 -2.78 16.91 -1.70
N ARG A 269 -1.57 16.96 -1.13
CA ARG A 269 -0.83 15.75 -0.77
C ARG A 269 -1.58 14.92 0.28
N LEU A 270 -1.78 13.65 -0.04
CA LEU A 270 -2.48 12.66 0.78
C LEU A 270 -1.52 11.98 1.77
N GLU A 271 -2.02 11.73 2.99
CA GLU A 271 -1.38 10.85 3.96
C GLU A 271 -2.04 9.46 3.98
N TRP A 272 -1.27 8.44 4.35
CA TRP A 272 -1.78 7.08 4.46
C TRP A 272 -1.10 6.33 5.60
N GLU A 273 -1.78 5.30 6.08
CA GLU A 273 -1.26 4.39 7.08
C GLU A 273 -1.75 2.95 6.90
N VAL A 274 -0.99 2.01 7.44
CA VAL A 274 -1.46 0.63 7.60
C VAL A 274 -1.74 0.35 9.06
N ASP A 275 -2.91 -0.23 9.33
CA ASP A 275 -3.30 -0.75 10.64
C ASP A 275 -3.59 -2.24 10.51
N LEU A 276 -2.54 -3.07 10.61
CA LEU A 276 -2.66 -4.53 10.54
C LEU A 276 -3.49 -5.10 11.70
N GLY A 277 -3.62 -4.36 12.81
CA GLY A 277 -4.42 -4.74 13.98
C GLY A 277 -5.92 -4.54 13.79
N TYR A 278 -6.35 -3.83 12.73
CA TYR A 278 -7.74 -3.51 12.46
C TYR A 278 -8.43 -4.68 11.71
N SER A 279 -8.82 -5.73 12.45
CA SER A 279 -9.57 -6.88 11.93
C SER A 279 -11.08 -6.81 12.22
N GLY A 280 -11.56 -5.70 12.81
CA GLY A 280 -12.98 -5.49 13.04
C GLY A 280 -13.75 -5.51 11.71
N ALA A 281 -14.70 -6.43 11.57
CA ALA A 281 -15.42 -6.79 10.35
C ALA A 281 -16.20 -5.66 9.64
N VAL A 282 -16.06 -4.41 10.08
CA VAL A 282 -16.92 -3.30 9.66
C VAL A 282 -16.18 -2.29 8.77
N PHE A 283 -14.85 -2.16 8.86
CA PHE A 283 -14.07 -1.27 7.98
C PHE A 283 -12.66 -1.82 7.74
N LYS A 284 -12.43 -2.54 6.64
CA LYS A 284 -11.08 -3.05 6.33
C LYS A 284 -10.17 -1.96 5.79
N HIS A 285 -10.71 -1.03 5.01
CA HIS A 285 -10.00 0.12 4.43
C HIS A 285 -10.98 1.28 4.42
N PHE A 286 -10.47 2.50 4.57
CA PHE A 286 -11.30 3.70 4.41
C PHE A 286 -10.43 4.94 4.26
N PHE A 287 -10.93 5.89 3.47
CA PHE A 287 -10.57 7.29 3.58
C PHE A 287 -11.32 7.94 4.74
N CYS A 288 -10.59 8.58 5.66
CA CYS A 288 -11.18 9.31 6.77
C CYS A 288 -11.17 10.81 6.46
N CYS A 289 -12.35 11.39 6.24
CA CYS A 289 -12.50 12.81 5.93
C CYS A 289 -12.01 13.74 7.06
N TYR A 290 -12.05 13.31 8.32
CA TYR A 290 -11.64 14.15 9.46
C TYR A 290 -10.12 14.31 9.62
N THR A 291 -9.38 13.31 9.17
CA THR A 291 -7.91 13.25 9.28
C THR A 291 -7.24 13.32 7.92
N GLU A 292 -8.03 13.38 6.85
CA GLU A 292 -7.61 13.40 5.44
C GLU A 292 -6.57 12.33 5.11
N HIS A 293 -6.73 11.14 5.70
CA HIS A 293 -5.84 10.01 5.47
C HIS A 293 -6.57 8.80 4.89
N ILE A 294 -5.82 7.93 4.22
CA ILE A 294 -6.28 6.56 3.92
C ILE A 294 -5.73 5.61 4.97
N LYS A 295 -6.61 4.80 5.56
CA LYS A 295 -6.22 3.67 6.39
C LYS A 295 -6.35 2.38 5.60
N PHE A 296 -5.27 1.63 5.52
CA PHE A 296 -5.27 0.28 4.98
C PHE A 296 -5.22 -0.74 6.13
N GLY A 297 -6.28 -1.49 6.35
CA GLY A 297 -6.36 -2.51 7.40
C GLY A 297 -6.39 -3.94 6.87
N GLY A 298 -6.17 -4.90 7.76
CA GLY A 298 -6.33 -6.32 7.49
C GLY A 298 -5.50 -6.83 6.30
N ASP A 299 -6.12 -7.68 5.48
CA ASP A 299 -5.50 -8.51 4.46
C ASP A 299 -5.40 -7.85 3.07
N SER A 300 -6.16 -6.78 2.79
CA SER A 300 -6.22 -6.17 1.45
C SER A 300 -5.35 -4.92 1.24
N TYR A 301 -4.44 -4.58 2.16
CA TYR A 301 -3.54 -3.42 2.03
C TYR A 301 -2.70 -3.44 0.73
N HIS A 302 -2.49 -4.62 0.17
CA HIS A 302 -1.70 -4.83 -1.04
C HIS A 302 -2.51 -4.73 -2.34
N HIS A 303 -3.83 -4.56 -2.27
CA HIS A 303 -4.71 -4.54 -3.44
C HIS A 303 -4.66 -3.17 -4.11
N ALA A 304 -4.22 -3.12 -5.36
CA ALA A 304 -4.17 -1.88 -6.13
C ALA A 304 -5.56 -1.22 -6.30
N PRO A 305 -6.65 -1.96 -6.58
CA PRO A 305 -7.97 -1.36 -6.64
C PRO A 305 -8.44 -0.73 -5.34
N THR A 306 -8.08 -1.30 -4.19
CA THR A 306 -8.40 -0.71 -2.89
C THR A 306 -7.72 0.64 -2.73
N ALA A 307 -6.44 0.77 -3.10
CA ALA A 307 -5.76 2.06 -3.06
C ALA A 307 -6.41 3.11 -3.99
N ALA A 308 -6.81 2.69 -5.20
CA ALA A 308 -7.49 3.55 -6.16
C ALA A 308 -8.91 3.97 -5.69
N HIS A 309 -9.66 3.03 -5.12
CA HIS A 309 -10.97 3.26 -4.51
C HIS A 309 -10.89 4.31 -3.40
N GLU A 310 -10.01 4.09 -2.42
CA GLU A 310 -9.86 5.00 -1.28
C GLU A 310 -9.31 6.37 -1.71
N TYR A 311 -8.43 6.42 -2.71
CA TYR A 311 -7.99 7.70 -3.27
C TYR A 311 -9.14 8.47 -3.92
N THR A 312 -10.08 7.77 -4.54
CA THR A 312 -11.23 8.40 -5.20
C THR A 312 -12.16 9.07 -4.18
N HIS A 313 -12.40 8.44 -3.02
CA HIS A 313 -13.06 9.09 -1.88
C HIS A 313 -12.29 10.33 -1.42
N ALA A 314 -10.97 10.23 -1.36
CA ALA A 314 -10.07 11.32 -0.98
C ALA A 314 -10.15 12.52 -1.95
N LEU A 315 -10.19 12.26 -3.25
CA LEU A 315 -10.33 13.26 -4.31
C LEU A 315 -11.73 13.88 -4.30
N HIS A 316 -12.76 13.05 -4.06
CA HIS A 316 -14.14 13.48 -3.96
C HIS A 316 -14.34 14.48 -2.82
N TYR A 317 -13.78 14.18 -1.65
CA TYR A 317 -13.80 15.04 -0.49
C TYR A 317 -13.20 16.43 -0.73
N GLU A 318 -12.01 16.50 -1.33
CA GLU A 318 -11.26 17.76 -1.44
C GLU A 318 -11.66 18.57 -2.69
N SER A 319 -11.84 17.90 -3.82
CA SER A 319 -11.79 18.56 -5.14
C SER A 319 -13.05 18.39 -5.97
N MET A 320 -13.94 17.46 -5.62
CA MET A 320 -15.15 17.17 -6.41
C MET A 320 -16.45 17.40 -5.63
N GLY A 321 -16.48 18.38 -4.73
CA GLY A 321 -17.72 18.84 -4.10
C GLY A 321 -17.92 18.43 -2.64
N GLY A 322 -17.10 17.52 -2.10
CA GLY A 322 -17.15 17.09 -0.70
C GLY A 322 -17.89 15.77 -0.51
N LEU A 323 -17.48 15.01 0.52
CA LEU A 323 -18.22 13.81 0.93
C LEU A 323 -19.45 14.20 1.76
N TRP A 324 -20.56 13.54 1.51
CA TRP A 324 -21.81 13.77 2.19
C TRP A 324 -21.95 12.89 3.43
N GLY A 325 -22.76 13.34 4.39
CA GLY A 325 -23.19 12.48 5.48
C GLY A 325 -24.06 11.36 4.92
N THR A 326 -23.59 10.12 4.97
CA THR A 326 -24.34 8.97 4.49
C THR A 326 -24.97 8.20 5.66
N ASP A 327 -26.27 7.96 5.60
CA ASP A 327 -26.90 6.94 6.43
C ASP A 327 -26.65 5.55 5.85
N ASN A 328 -26.56 4.51 6.69
CA ASN A 328 -26.45 3.10 6.26
C ASN A 328 -25.31 2.81 5.26
N CYS A 329 -24.14 3.42 5.47
CA CYS A 329 -22.94 3.16 4.66
C CYS A 329 -21.90 2.30 5.40
N SER A 330 -22.31 1.55 6.41
CA SER A 330 -21.43 0.60 7.06
C SER A 330 -22.19 -0.48 7.84
N PRO A 331 -21.96 -1.78 7.55
CA PRO A 331 -21.20 -2.28 6.39
C PRO A 331 -21.97 -1.99 5.10
N HIS A 332 -21.25 -1.65 4.02
CA HIS A 332 -21.80 -1.62 2.66
C HIS A 332 -21.09 -2.71 1.83
N GLU A 333 -21.79 -3.25 0.84
CA GLU A 333 -21.22 -4.24 -0.07
C GLU A 333 -21.57 -3.80 -1.49
N TYR A 334 -20.59 -3.91 -2.40
CA TYR A 334 -20.70 -3.44 -3.79
C TYR A 334 -21.99 -3.84 -4.53
N TYR A 335 -22.51 -5.02 -4.21
CA TYR A 335 -23.69 -5.62 -4.81
C TYR A 335 -24.94 -5.58 -3.93
N ARG A 336 -24.90 -4.89 -2.78
CA ARG A 336 -26.04 -4.79 -1.86
C ARG A 336 -26.60 -3.37 -1.82
N PRO A 337 -27.90 -3.23 -1.50
CA PRO A 337 -28.50 -1.92 -1.35
C PRO A 337 -28.02 -1.23 -0.08
N SER A 338 -27.69 0.06 -0.20
CA SER A 338 -27.35 0.98 0.89
C SER A 338 -28.29 2.20 0.89
N SER A 339 -27.85 3.38 1.32
CA SER A 339 -28.55 4.64 1.01
C SER A 339 -28.18 5.14 -0.39
N TYR A 340 -28.96 6.03 -0.99
CA TYR A 340 -28.62 6.59 -2.30
C TYR A 340 -27.29 7.36 -2.27
N THR A 341 -27.06 8.15 -1.23
CA THR A 341 -25.80 8.86 -0.99
C THR A 341 -24.61 7.91 -0.84
N CYS A 342 -24.79 6.80 -0.09
CA CYS A 342 -23.75 5.79 0.04
C CYS A 342 -23.45 5.11 -1.30
N ALA A 343 -24.48 4.60 -1.97
CA ALA A 343 -24.35 4.00 -3.30
C ALA A 343 -23.68 4.94 -4.30
N PHE A 344 -23.97 6.23 -4.20
CA PHE A 344 -23.39 7.24 -5.06
C PHE A 344 -21.90 7.46 -4.79
N SER A 345 -21.52 7.67 -3.53
CA SER A 345 -20.12 7.86 -3.14
C SER A 345 -19.26 6.62 -3.42
N GLU A 346 -19.76 5.45 -3.02
CA GLU A 346 -19.06 4.17 -3.20
C GLU A 346 -19.06 3.70 -4.65
N GLY A 347 -20.11 4.01 -5.42
CA GLY A 347 -20.16 3.74 -6.86
C GLY A 347 -19.13 4.55 -7.63
N LEU A 348 -18.98 5.85 -7.33
CA LEU A 348 -17.88 6.65 -7.90
C LEU A 348 -16.51 6.08 -7.51
N ALA A 349 -16.32 5.71 -6.24
CA ALA A 349 -15.07 5.12 -5.79
C ALA A 349 -14.81 3.74 -6.43
N GLY A 350 -15.85 2.95 -6.70
CA GLY A 350 -15.79 1.72 -7.48
C GLY A 350 -15.35 1.96 -8.92
N TYR A 351 -15.88 3.00 -9.58
CA TYR A 351 -15.43 3.42 -10.90
C TYR A 351 -13.97 3.90 -10.88
N GLY A 352 -13.59 4.74 -9.92
CA GLY A 352 -12.21 5.18 -9.74
C GLY A 352 -11.23 4.04 -9.43
N ALA A 353 -11.69 2.96 -8.78
CA ALA A 353 -10.92 1.74 -8.57
C ALA A 353 -10.57 1.05 -9.90
N TRP A 354 -11.51 1.03 -10.85
CA TRP A 354 -11.29 0.53 -12.20
C TRP A 354 -10.28 1.39 -12.95
N VAL A 355 -10.47 2.71 -12.97
CA VAL A 355 -9.58 3.68 -13.63
C VAL A 355 -8.14 3.60 -13.09
N GLY A 356 -7.98 3.58 -11.77
CA GLY A 356 -6.67 3.54 -11.13
C GLY A 356 -6.01 2.15 -11.12
N SER A 357 -6.71 1.12 -11.59
CA SER A 357 -6.25 -0.27 -11.52
C SER A 357 -6.72 -1.15 -12.70
N PRO A 358 -6.55 -0.72 -13.97
CA PRO A 358 -7.19 -1.34 -15.13
C PRO A 358 -6.71 -2.77 -15.40
N ARG A 359 -5.55 -3.17 -14.86
CA ARG A 359 -5.04 -4.55 -14.97
C ARG A 359 -5.71 -5.53 -14.01
N ASN A 360 -6.37 -5.03 -12.96
CA ASN A 360 -6.96 -5.84 -11.90
C ASN A 360 -8.48 -5.91 -12.00
N PHE A 361 -9.10 -5.00 -12.77
CA PHE A 361 -10.52 -5.02 -13.08
C PHE A 361 -10.70 -5.35 -14.56
N GLY A 362 -11.46 -6.40 -14.88
CA GLY A 362 -11.98 -6.55 -16.24
C GLY A 362 -13.10 -5.52 -16.49
N PRO A 363 -13.28 -5.02 -17.72
CA PRO A 363 -14.37 -4.09 -18.07
C PRO A 363 -15.75 -4.63 -17.62
N LYS A 364 -15.95 -5.93 -17.84
CA LYS A 364 -17.13 -6.69 -17.37
C LYS A 364 -17.45 -6.56 -15.88
N ALA A 365 -16.50 -6.23 -15.02
CA ALA A 365 -16.76 -6.14 -13.59
C ALA A 365 -17.66 -4.94 -13.23
N LEU A 366 -17.72 -3.91 -14.07
CA LEU A 366 -18.65 -2.78 -13.92
C LEU A 366 -19.96 -3.04 -14.66
N GLU A 367 -19.90 -3.57 -15.88
CA GLU A 367 -21.07 -3.83 -16.73
C GLU A 367 -21.95 -4.98 -16.22
N THR A 368 -21.36 -6.03 -15.65
CA THR A 368 -22.11 -7.22 -15.22
C THR A 368 -22.54 -7.11 -13.77
N VAL A 369 -23.60 -6.35 -13.52
CA VAL A 369 -24.32 -6.49 -12.24
C VAL A 369 -25.03 -7.85 -12.25
N PRO A 370 -24.63 -8.83 -11.40
CA PRO A 370 -25.10 -10.20 -11.54
C PRO A 370 -26.63 -10.30 -11.52
N ASP A 371 -27.20 -11.03 -12.48
CA ASP A 371 -28.64 -11.32 -12.55
C ASP A 371 -29.18 -11.90 -11.23
N THR A 372 -28.36 -12.56 -10.42
CA THR A 372 -28.74 -13.09 -9.10
C THR A 372 -29.08 -12.01 -8.07
N LEU A 373 -28.79 -10.74 -8.34
CA LEU A 373 -29.28 -9.59 -7.57
C LEU A 373 -30.69 -9.16 -8.02
N ARG A 374 -31.19 -9.64 -9.17
CA ARG A 374 -32.62 -9.52 -9.54
C ARG A 374 -33.54 -10.29 -8.59
N ASP A 375 -33.02 -11.26 -7.84
CA ASP A 375 -33.77 -12.05 -6.86
C ASP A 375 -33.92 -11.36 -5.48
N GLY A 376 -33.30 -10.20 -5.28
CA GLY A 376 -33.33 -9.45 -4.02
C GLY A 376 -34.58 -8.60 -3.82
N SER A 377 -35.78 -9.20 -3.81
CA SER A 377 -37.08 -8.54 -3.66
C SER A 377 -37.40 -7.48 -4.74
N PRO A 378 -38.58 -7.54 -5.39
CA PRO A 378 -39.06 -6.47 -6.28
C PRO A 378 -39.10 -5.06 -5.66
N THR A 379 -38.90 -4.95 -4.35
CA THR A 379 -38.98 -3.73 -3.56
C THR A 379 -37.65 -3.01 -3.37
N THR A 380 -36.54 -3.58 -3.82
CA THR A 380 -35.21 -2.99 -3.58
C THR A 380 -34.90 -1.95 -4.66
N PRO A 381 -34.75 -0.66 -4.30
CA PRO A 381 -34.43 0.36 -5.29
C PRO A 381 -33.02 0.14 -5.82
N LYS A 382 -32.90 -0.28 -7.08
CA LYS A 382 -31.62 -0.50 -7.76
C LYS A 382 -30.63 0.68 -7.69
N PRO A 383 -31.06 1.96 -7.69
CA PRO A 383 -30.11 3.06 -7.52
C PRO A 383 -29.44 3.15 -6.14
N LYS A 384 -29.80 2.27 -5.20
CA LYS A 384 -29.12 2.10 -3.91
C LYS A 384 -27.97 1.09 -3.96
N VAL A 385 -27.61 0.56 -5.12
CA VAL A 385 -26.51 -0.40 -5.27
C VAL A 385 -25.33 0.26 -5.95
N GLU A 386 -24.15 0.17 -5.32
CA GLU A 386 -22.90 0.81 -5.76
C GLU A 386 -22.51 0.39 -7.18
N ALA A 387 -22.66 -0.89 -7.50
CA ALA A 387 -22.36 -1.43 -8.82
C ALA A 387 -23.16 -0.75 -9.95
N HIS A 388 -24.45 -0.45 -9.73
CA HIS A 388 -25.27 0.25 -10.72
C HIS A 388 -24.83 1.70 -10.94
N VAL A 389 -24.31 2.35 -9.90
CA VAL A 389 -23.75 3.70 -10.01
C VAL A 389 -22.39 3.67 -10.70
N ALA A 390 -21.51 2.72 -10.34
CA ALA A 390 -20.21 2.57 -10.97
C ALA A 390 -20.34 2.28 -12.48
N ALA A 391 -21.32 1.45 -12.85
CA ALA A 391 -21.68 1.16 -14.23
C ALA A 391 -22.20 2.40 -14.97
N LEU A 392 -23.01 3.26 -14.33
CA LEU A 392 -23.39 4.55 -14.92
C LEU A 392 -22.16 5.41 -15.28
N PHE A 393 -21.18 5.53 -14.39
CA PHE A 393 -19.96 6.30 -14.70
C PHE A 393 -19.14 5.66 -15.82
N TYR A 394 -19.12 4.33 -15.89
CA TYR A 394 -18.49 3.59 -16.97
C TYR A 394 -19.16 3.90 -18.31
N ASP A 395 -20.46 3.60 -18.44
CA ASP A 395 -21.25 3.77 -19.68
C ASP A 395 -21.38 5.23 -20.14
N LEU A 396 -21.26 6.21 -19.23
CA LEU A 396 -21.24 7.62 -19.60
C LEU A 396 -19.92 8.04 -20.25
N ILE A 397 -18.83 7.30 -20.03
CA ILE A 397 -17.47 7.71 -20.39
C ILE A 397 -16.86 6.78 -21.44
N ASP A 398 -17.19 5.49 -21.40
CA ASP A 398 -16.69 4.54 -22.38
C ASP A 398 -17.42 4.72 -23.72
N ALA A 399 -16.66 4.80 -24.80
CA ALA A 399 -17.18 5.37 -26.04
C ALA A 399 -18.06 4.42 -26.87
N GLY A 400 -18.56 3.31 -26.30
CA GLY A 400 -19.18 2.22 -27.07
C GLY A 400 -18.37 1.86 -28.33
N THR A 401 -17.06 2.07 -28.29
CA THR A 401 -16.16 1.84 -29.42
C THR A 401 -14.92 1.30 -28.78
N ALA A 402 -14.33 0.30 -29.43
CA ALA A 402 -12.97 -0.15 -29.17
C ALA A 402 -12.03 1.06 -29.26
N GLY A 403 -11.93 1.82 -28.16
CA GLY A 403 -10.98 2.91 -28.02
C GLY A 403 -9.57 2.34 -28.11
N PRO A 404 -8.55 3.19 -28.28
CA PRO A 404 -7.15 2.75 -28.24
C PRO A 404 -6.82 1.94 -26.97
N ASP A 405 -7.59 2.13 -25.89
CA ASP A 405 -7.44 1.42 -24.61
C ASP A 405 -8.22 0.09 -24.54
N HIS A 406 -9.15 -0.16 -25.47
CA HIS A 406 -9.98 -1.39 -25.53
C HIS A 406 -10.09 -1.98 -26.97
N PRO A 407 -8.97 -2.28 -27.64
CA PRO A 407 -8.99 -2.80 -29.01
C PRO A 407 -9.59 -4.21 -29.06
N GLY A 408 -10.86 -4.32 -29.44
CA GLY A 408 -11.54 -5.60 -29.69
C GLY A 408 -12.98 -5.68 -29.21
N GLU A 409 -13.45 -4.71 -28.41
CA GLU A 409 -14.83 -4.66 -27.94
C GLU A 409 -15.68 -3.89 -28.97
N THR A 410 -16.58 -4.61 -29.65
CA THR A 410 -17.65 -3.95 -30.42
C THR A 410 -18.55 -3.30 -29.38
N GLY A 411 -18.70 -1.98 -29.43
CA GLY A 411 -19.54 -1.25 -28.49
C GLY A 411 -20.83 -1.94 -28.18
N GLU A 412 -21.24 -1.86 -26.92
CA GLU A 412 -22.57 -2.29 -26.54
C GLU A 412 -23.57 -1.38 -27.28
N PRO A 413 -24.37 -1.90 -28.24
CA PRO A 413 -25.39 -1.08 -28.92
C PRO A 413 -26.43 -0.50 -27.95
N GLU A 414 -26.39 -0.92 -26.69
CA GLU A 414 -27.18 -0.47 -25.57
C GLU A 414 -26.75 0.89 -25.02
N ASP A 415 -25.46 1.25 -25.08
CA ASP A 415 -24.97 2.56 -24.67
C ASP A 415 -25.44 3.63 -25.65
N LYS A 416 -26.30 4.54 -25.17
CA LYS A 416 -26.91 5.56 -26.02
C LYS A 416 -26.07 6.82 -26.12
N THR A 417 -25.03 6.93 -25.31
CA THR A 417 -24.15 8.08 -25.27
C THR A 417 -22.81 7.71 -24.67
N HIS A 418 -21.81 8.52 -24.97
CA HIS A 418 -20.56 8.60 -24.25
C HIS A 418 -20.12 10.07 -24.23
N TYR A 419 -19.38 10.46 -23.20
CA TYR A 419 -18.87 11.80 -23.04
C TYR A 419 -17.44 11.77 -22.54
N ASP A 420 -16.73 12.86 -22.78
CA ASP A 420 -15.41 13.05 -22.20
C ASP A 420 -15.49 12.98 -20.66
N SER A 421 -14.54 12.26 -20.05
CA SER A 421 -14.52 12.06 -18.60
C SER A 421 -14.39 13.38 -17.83
N HIS A 422 -13.70 14.39 -18.37
CA HIS A 422 -13.60 15.71 -17.72
C HIS A 422 -14.95 16.42 -17.73
N TYR A 423 -15.77 16.25 -18.77
CA TYR A 423 -17.14 16.77 -18.78
C TYR A 423 -17.98 16.11 -17.67
N VAL A 424 -18.02 14.77 -17.62
CA VAL A 424 -18.83 14.04 -16.62
C VAL A 424 -18.37 14.38 -15.19
N MET A 425 -17.06 14.45 -14.96
CA MET A 425 -16.51 14.79 -13.64
C MET A 425 -16.68 16.27 -13.28
N LYS A 426 -16.75 17.19 -14.27
CA LYS A 426 -17.07 18.59 -14.04
C LYS A 426 -18.54 18.78 -13.66
N VAL A 427 -19.44 18.11 -14.37
CA VAL A 427 -20.87 18.04 -14.00
C VAL A 427 -21.00 17.48 -12.59
N PHE A 428 -20.30 16.37 -12.29
CA PHE A 428 -20.22 15.83 -10.93
C PHE A 428 -19.76 16.95 -10.00
N ALA A 429 -18.51 17.38 -10.02
CA ALA A 429 -17.94 18.33 -9.05
C ALA A 429 -18.78 19.60 -8.78
N THR A 430 -19.47 20.15 -9.78
CA THR A 430 -20.13 21.46 -9.71
C THR A 430 -21.65 21.43 -9.62
N CYS A 431 -22.26 20.26 -9.74
CA CYS A 431 -23.71 20.14 -9.76
C CYS A 431 -24.35 20.52 -8.41
N GLU A 432 -25.34 21.41 -8.52
CA GLU A 432 -26.21 21.90 -7.46
C GLU A 432 -27.67 21.73 -7.87
N VAL A 433 -28.54 21.46 -6.90
CA VAL A 433 -29.97 21.26 -7.09
C VAL A 433 -30.75 22.19 -6.16
N GLU A 434 -31.92 22.65 -6.63
CA GLU A 434 -32.81 23.48 -5.83
C GLU A 434 -34.04 22.67 -5.40
N TYR A 435 -34.17 22.44 -4.09
CA TYR A 435 -35.33 21.77 -3.52
C TYR A 435 -36.41 22.79 -3.14
N PRO A 436 -37.70 22.41 -3.17
CA PRO A 436 -38.78 23.25 -2.67
C PRO A 436 -38.70 23.37 -1.13
N HIS A 437 -37.83 24.25 -0.65
CA HIS A 437 -37.65 24.60 0.77
C HIS A 437 -38.38 25.91 1.13
N TRP A 438 -38.27 26.29 2.40
CA TRP A 438 -38.91 27.48 2.98
C TRP A 438 -38.31 28.80 2.46
N LEU A 439 -37.10 28.75 1.89
CA LEU A 439 -36.38 29.88 1.35
C LEU A 439 -36.19 29.69 -0.16
N PRO A 440 -36.59 30.67 -1.00
CA PRO A 440 -36.19 30.71 -2.40
C PRO A 440 -34.67 30.81 -2.54
N ASP A 441 -34.11 30.28 -3.63
CA ASP A 441 -32.69 30.39 -3.99
C ASP A 441 -31.72 29.60 -3.06
N ASP A 442 -32.20 28.56 -2.38
CA ASP A 442 -31.36 27.67 -1.56
C ASP A 442 -30.86 26.49 -2.41
N TRP A 443 -29.64 26.64 -2.95
CA TRP A 443 -28.99 25.65 -3.80
C TRP A 443 -28.15 24.70 -2.95
N GLU A 444 -28.51 23.42 -2.99
CA GLU A 444 -27.75 22.38 -2.32
C GLU A 444 -26.82 21.69 -3.31
N LYS A 445 -25.62 21.32 -2.86
CA LYS A 445 -24.79 20.41 -3.66
C LYS A 445 -25.53 19.09 -3.80
N ARG A 446 -25.45 18.48 -4.99
CA ARG A 446 -25.90 17.10 -5.21
C ARG A 446 -25.40 16.21 -4.07
N ASN A 447 -26.20 15.27 -3.63
CA ASN A 447 -25.74 14.31 -2.62
C ASN A 447 -26.12 12.86 -2.96
N ASP A 448 -26.73 12.62 -4.11
CA ASP A 448 -27.05 11.29 -4.60
C ASP A 448 -27.03 11.20 -6.13
N VAL A 449 -27.23 9.97 -6.62
CA VAL A 449 -27.23 9.67 -8.05
C VAL A 449 -28.42 10.30 -8.79
N ALA A 450 -29.54 10.59 -8.11
CA ALA A 450 -30.69 11.24 -8.75
C ALA A 450 -30.33 12.67 -9.13
N ASP A 451 -29.83 13.45 -8.16
CA ASP A 451 -29.35 14.82 -8.37
C ASP A 451 -28.33 14.89 -9.52
N PHE A 452 -27.37 13.96 -9.52
CA PHE A 452 -26.34 13.91 -10.53
C PHE A 452 -26.88 13.64 -11.94
N VAL A 453 -27.78 12.67 -12.09
CA VAL A 453 -28.43 12.39 -13.39
C VAL A 453 -29.21 13.63 -13.86
N TRP A 454 -29.85 14.39 -12.98
CA TRP A 454 -30.57 15.60 -13.36
C TRP A 454 -29.66 16.74 -13.80
N CYS A 455 -28.51 16.91 -13.14
CA CYS A 455 -27.51 17.86 -13.63
C CYS A 455 -26.94 17.46 -14.98
N LEU A 456 -26.68 16.17 -15.21
CA LEU A 456 -26.26 15.67 -16.52
C LEU A 456 -27.31 15.96 -17.60
N GLU A 457 -28.60 15.81 -17.28
CA GLU A 457 -29.70 16.08 -18.21
C GLU A 457 -30.10 17.56 -18.32
N ASN A 458 -29.56 18.43 -17.45
CA ASN A 458 -29.92 19.84 -17.34
C ASN A 458 -31.45 20.06 -17.35
N ARG A 459 -32.18 19.16 -16.68
CA ARG A 459 -33.65 19.16 -16.58
C ARG A 459 -34.10 18.31 -15.40
N VAL A 460 -35.28 18.61 -14.85
CA VAL A 460 -35.94 17.76 -13.84
C VAL A 460 -37.27 17.25 -14.37
N ASP A 461 -37.46 15.91 -14.40
CA ASP A 461 -38.75 15.25 -14.65
C ASP A 461 -39.29 14.67 -13.33
N THR A 462 -40.23 15.38 -12.73
CA THR A 462 -40.77 15.05 -11.40
C THR A 462 -41.53 13.73 -11.36
N VAL A 463 -42.25 13.39 -12.44
CA VAL A 463 -43.01 12.13 -12.55
C VAL A 463 -42.04 10.95 -12.61
N LEU A 464 -40.95 11.11 -13.37
CA LEU A 464 -39.94 10.09 -13.48
C LEU A 464 -39.12 9.93 -12.20
N HIS A 465 -38.83 11.03 -11.50
CA HIS A 465 -38.13 11.03 -10.21
C HIS A 465 -38.85 10.11 -9.21
N ASP A 466 -40.13 10.37 -8.94
CA ASP A 466 -40.93 9.60 -7.96
C ASP A 466 -40.92 8.09 -8.25
N SER A 467 -40.93 7.71 -9.53
CA SER A 467 -40.94 6.31 -9.95
C SER A 467 -39.57 5.61 -9.85
N THR A 468 -38.47 6.36 -9.95
CA THR A 468 -37.10 5.80 -10.01
C THR A 468 -36.38 5.90 -8.66
N PHE A 469 -36.66 6.96 -7.90
CA PHE A 469 -35.99 7.32 -6.66
C PHE A 469 -37.00 7.48 -5.51
N PRO A 470 -37.76 6.44 -5.15
CA PRO A 470 -38.78 6.54 -4.12
C PRO A 470 -38.17 7.01 -2.79
N GLY A 471 -38.77 8.06 -2.22
CA GLY A 471 -38.40 8.62 -0.92
C GLY A 471 -37.28 9.66 -0.94
N ILE A 472 -36.74 10.02 -2.10
CA ILE A 472 -35.88 11.20 -2.25
C ILE A 472 -36.78 12.42 -2.54
N GLY A 473 -36.40 13.59 -2.04
CA GLY A 473 -37.05 14.83 -2.44
C GLY A 473 -36.91 15.04 -3.94
N VAL A 474 -37.88 15.69 -4.57
CA VAL A 474 -37.77 16.02 -5.99
C VAL A 474 -37.24 17.46 -6.08
N PRO A 475 -36.05 17.70 -6.64
CA PRO A 475 -35.61 19.06 -6.92
C PRO A 475 -36.53 19.66 -8.00
N HIS A 476 -36.64 20.98 -8.05
CA HIS A 476 -37.41 21.66 -9.09
C HIS A 476 -36.53 22.37 -10.12
N ASP A 477 -35.25 22.53 -9.80
CA ASP A 477 -34.23 23.04 -10.71
C ASP A 477 -32.87 22.37 -10.43
N SER A 478 -31.98 22.40 -11.42
CA SER A 478 -30.60 21.92 -11.33
C SER A 478 -29.66 22.81 -12.13
N ARG A 479 -28.41 22.94 -11.68
CA ARG A 479 -27.37 23.70 -12.40
C ARG A 479 -25.99 23.10 -12.21
N GLU A 480 -25.11 23.38 -13.15
CA GLU A 480 -23.70 22.93 -13.15
C GLU A 480 -22.85 23.87 -14.02
N GLU A 481 -21.53 23.71 -14.05
CA GLU A 481 -20.59 24.64 -14.72
C GLU A 481 -19.86 24.07 -15.96
N ALA A 482 -20.14 22.83 -16.35
CA ALA A 482 -19.58 22.22 -17.55
C ALA A 482 -20.17 22.85 -18.81
N THR A 483 -19.52 22.59 -19.93
CA THR A 483 -20.02 22.97 -21.25
C THR A 483 -20.46 21.70 -21.94
N GLU A 484 -21.73 21.64 -22.36
CA GLU A 484 -22.27 20.45 -22.99
C GLU A 484 -21.54 20.16 -24.32
N PRO A 485 -21.13 18.90 -24.57
CA PRO A 485 -20.56 18.50 -25.86
C PRO A 485 -21.61 18.60 -26.97
N SER A 486 -21.16 18.68 -28.22
CA SER A 486 -22.05 18.92 -29.37
C SER A 486 -23.10 17.83 -29.63
N ASP A 487 -22.85 16.63 -29.13
CA ASP A 487 -23.72 15.45 -29.21
C ASP A 487 -24.43 15.15 -27.88
N TRP A 488 -24.37 16.07 -26.92
CA TRP A 488 -25.11 15.97 -25.66
C TRP A 488 -26.61 15.77 -25.89
N SER A 489 -27.19 14.82 -25.15
CA SER A 489 -28.61 14.51 -25.24
C SER A 489 -29.15 14.02 -23.88
N PRO A 490 -30.11 14.74 -23.29
CA PRO A 490 -30.65 14.36 -22.00
C PRO A 490 -31.46 13.05 -22.08
N ASP A 491 -32.01 12.73 -23.25
CA ASP A 491 -32.71 11.46 -23.49
C ASP A 491 -31.74 10.28 -23.60
N SER A 492 -30.53 10.50 -24.15
CA SER A 492 -29.50 9.47 -24.20
C SER A 492 -28.93 9.19 -22.81
N ILE A 493 -28.63 10.23 -22.02
CA ILE A 493 -28.21 10.11 -20.61
C ILE A 493 -29.23 9.30 -19.81
N ARG A 494 -30.52 9.66 -19.92
CA ARG A 494 -31.59 8.91 -19.25
C ARG A 494 -31.64 7.46 -19.70
N SER A 495 -31.43 7.20 -20.98
CA SER A 495 -31.49 5.85 -21.54
C SER A 495 -30.33 4.99 -21.02
N THR A 496 -29.11 5.53 -20.96
CA THR A 496 -27.93 4.89 -20.37
C THR A 496 -28.15 4.60 -18.88
N TRP A 497 -28.69 5.56 -18.11
CA TRP A 497 -29.03 5.31 -16.71
C TRP A 497 -30.06 4.19 -16.55
N ARG A 498 -31.15 4.21 -17.33
CA ARG A 498 -32.17 3.14 -17.27
C ARG A 498 -31.64 1.79 -17.71
N TRP A 499 -30.63 1.75 -18.57
CA TRP A 499 -29.96 0.52 -18.98
C TRP A 499 -29.21 -0.09 -17.80
N ASN A 500 -28.40 0.73 -17.11
CA ASN A 500 -27.69 0.33 -15.90
C ASN A 500 -28.59 -0.19 -14.79
N LEU A 501 -29.87 0.23 -14.76
CA LEU A 501 -30.88 -0.27 -13.83
C LEU A 501 -31.60 -1.55 -14.28
N LYS A 502 -31.22 -2.22 -15.37
CA LYS A 502 -31.85 -3.50 -15.78
C LYS A 502 -31.27 -4.71 -15.06
#